data_AF-A0A8H8ISV8-F1
#
_entry.id   AF-A0A8H8ISV8-F1
#
_cell.length_a   1.000
_cell.length_b   1.000
_cell.length_c   1.000
_cell.angle_alpha   90.00
_cell.angle_beta   90.00
_cell.angle_gamma   90.00
#
_symmetry.space_group_name_H-M   'P 1'
#
loop_
_entity.id
_entity.type
_entity.pdbx_description
1 polymer ?
#
loop_
_entity_poly.entity_id
_entity_poly.type
_entity_poly.pdbx_seq_one_letter_code
_entity_poly.pdbx_strand_id
1 'polypeptide(L)'
;MDDYSTPTGSATKFESLDEVRTAIAKIEAEHKAKGIALSGRIVHACHYLPISPELVTSPGATLPSLDGAVAEAEAKPVSPWLLAPRRGHTTMTSGIRSLSTTHEQLIVGWTGEFRTVANDDRVSSDSLSHEDRATLEKEYASYNSTDAGAVADEHPERIKYKPVWLDDAVAAGHYEGYCKTTLWPLFHYLLWQDVATEIPVHDQTFSAYRKANQAFADAILAELRPGDLVWIHDYHLLLLPRMLRHGAPDAHIGLFVHTPFPSSEVFRCLPRRTEILDGMLGANLVCFQANLLLFAPFRLDVHPCVWVRGCAAWD
;
A
#
# COMPACT_ATOMS: atom_id res chain seq x y z
N MET A 1 19.87 -1.89 -35.66
CA MET A 1 19.37 -0.61 -35.12
C MET A 1 17.88 -0.81 -35.13
N ASP A 2 17.38 -1.35 -34.03
CA ASP A 2 16.03 -1.89 -33.99
C ASP A 2 15.08 -0.71 -33.81
N ASP A 3 14.07 -0.65 -34.66
CA ASP A 3 13.08 0.42 -34.69
C ASP A 3 12.13 0.25 -33.49
N TYR A 4 12.39 1.00 -32.42
CA TYR A 4 11.55 1.05 -31.21
C TYR A 4 10.19 1.76 -31.44
N SER A 5 9.91 2.25 -32.65
CA SER A 5 8.69 3.02 -32.94
C SER A 5 7.52 2.18 -33.45
N THR A 6 7.73 0.91 -33.82
CA THR A 6 6.68 0.03 -34.34
C THR A 6 6.06 -0.81 -33.22
N PRO A 7 4.74 -0.67 -32.92
CA PRO A 7 4.06 -1.54 -31.97
C PRO A 7 4.01 -2.96 -32.55
N THR A 8 4.84 -3.85 -32.02
CA THR A 8 4.92 -5.23 -32.47
C THR A 8 3.81 -6.06 -31.81
N GLY A 9 2.89 -6.56 -32.63
CA GLY A 9 2.18 -7.84 -32.45
C GLY A 9 1.20 -8.00 -31.27
N SER A 10 -0.10 -7.95 -31.59
CA SER A 10 -1.21 -8.53 -30.81
C SER A 10 -1.50 -7.93 -29.43
N ALA A 11 -1.65 -6.60 -29.34
CA ALA A 11 -2.48 -6.04 -28.28
C ALA A 11 -3.95 -6.40 -28.58
N THR A 12 -4.64 -7.06 -27.65
CA THR A 12 -6.10 -7.19 -27.69
C THR A 12 -6.68 -5.79 -27.63
N LYS A 13 -6.92 -5.19 -28.79
CA LYS A 13 -7.38 -3.82 -28.90
C LYS A 13 -8.88 -3.85 -28.73
N PHE A 14 -9.35 -3.52 -27.53
CA PHE A 14 -10.78 -3.28 -27.32
C PHE A 14 -11.15 -1.96 -27.99
N GLU A 15 -12.11 -2.01 -28.91
CA GLU A 15 -12.59 -0.84 -29.64
C GLU A 15 -13.73 -0.14 -28.88
N SER A 16 -14.34 -0.81 -27.89
CA SER A 16 -15.40 -0.25 -27.05
C SER A 16 -15.36 -0.74 -25.59
N LEU A 17 -16.01 0.00 -24.69
CA LEU A 17 -16.18 -0.41 -23.28
C LEU A 17 -17.03 -1.69 -23.14
N ASP A 18 -17.94 -1.93 -24.08
CA ASP A 18 -18.79 -3.13 -24.03
C ASP A 18 -18.01 -4.39 -24.40
N GLU A 19 -17.02 -4.27 -25.29
CA GLU A 19 -16.08 -5.36 -25.55
C GLU A 19 -15.21 -5.67 -24.32
N VAL A 20 -14.73 -4.64 -23.61
CA VAL A 20 -13.99 -4.82 -22.35
C VAL A 20 -14.86 -5.54 -21.33
N ARG A 21 -16.10 -5.07 -21.12
CA ARG A 21 -17.05 -5.69 -20.18
C ARG A 21 -17.36 -7.13 -20.54
N THR A 22 -17.55 -7.42 -21.83
CA THR A 22 -17.83 -8.78 -22.33
C THR A 22 -16.63 -9.70 -22.09
N ALA A 23 -15.41 -9.22 -22.35
CA ALA A 23 -14.19 -9.97 -22.09
C ALA A 23 -13.99 -10.23 -20.59
N ILE A 24 -14.24 -9.23 -19.73
CA ILE A 24 -14.21 -9.39 -18.27
C ILE A 24 -15.23 -10.45 -17.83
N ALA A 25 -16.49 -10.34 -18.26
CA ALA A 25 -17.53 -11.30 -17.90
C ALA A 25 -17.20 -12.75 -18.33
N LYS A 26 -16.55 -12.91 -19.49
CA LYS A 26 -16.05 -14.21 -19.94
C LYS A 26 -14.96 -14.75 -19.02
N ILE A 27 -13.97 -13.92 -18.66
CA ILE A 27 -12.88 -14.31 -17.75
C ILE A 27 -13.42 -14.65 -16.35
N GLU A 28 -14.41 -13.90 -15.87
CA GLU A 28 -15.11 -14.17 -14.62
C GLU A 28 -15.85 -15.51 -14.65
N ALA A 29 -16.56 -15.80 -15.75
CA ALA A 29 -17.24 -17.08 -15.93
C ALA A 29 -16.26 -18.26 -15.98
N GLU A 30 -15.13 -18.10 -16.68
CA GLU A 30 -14.05 -19.09 -16.71
C GLU A 30 -13.40 -19.28 -15.34
N HIS A 31 -13.18 -18.21 -14.56
CA HIS A 31 -12.70 -18.28 -13.18
C HIS A 31 -13.69 -19.01 -12.27
N LYS A 32 -14.98 -18.68 -12.38
CA LYS A 32 -16.05 -19.31 -11.61
C LYS A 32 -16.16 -20.80 -11.93
N ALA A 33 -16.00 -21.18 -13.21
CA ALA A 33 -15.99 -22.58 -13.64
C ALA A 33 -14.81 -23.38 -13.07
N LYS A 34 -13.68 -22.74 -12.77
CA LYS A 34 -12.52 -23.35 -12.09
C LYS A 34 -12.75 -23.53 -10.58
N GLY A 35 -13.88 -23.07 -10.03
CA GLY A 35 -14.21 -23.21 -8.61
C GLY A 35 -13.42 -22.26 -7.69
N ILE A 36 -12.71 -21.28 -8.25
CA ILE A 36 -12.00 -20.25 -7.47
C ILE A 36 -13.02 -19.19 -7.08
N ALA A 37 -13.55 -19.29 -5.86
CA ALA A 37 -14.49 -18.30 -5.34
C ALA A 37 -13.73 -17.03 -4.96
N LEU A 38 -13.92 -15.95 -5.72
CA LEU A 38 -13.50 -14.60 -5.29
C LEU A 38 -14.39 -14.17 -4.12
N SER A 39 -13.78 -13.59 -3.09
CA SER A 39 -14.51 -13.15 -1.89
C SER A 39 -15.31 -11.87 -2.14
N GLY A 40 -14.99 -11.12 -3.20
CA GLY A 40 -15.51 -9.77 -3.44
C GLY A 40 -14.90 -8.70 -2.52
N ARG A 41 -13.87 -9.06 -1.72
CA ARG A 41 -13.13 -8.15 -0.86
C ARG A 41 -11.76 -7.82 -1.45
N ILE A 42 -11.38 -6.55 -1.37
CA ILE A 42 -10.08 -6.05 -1.80
C ILE A 42 -9.26 -5.64 -0.58
N VAL A 43 -8.04 -6.16 -0.47
CA VAL A 43 -7.07 -5.80 0.56
C VAL A 43 -6.04 -4.87 -0.06
N HIS A 44 -6.12 -3.59 0.27
CA HIS A 44 -5.19 -2.57 -0.19
C HIS A 44 -3.99 -2.46 0.76
N ALA A 45 -2.78 -2.59 0.23
CA ALA A 45 -1.55 -2.36 0.98
C ALA A 45 -0.92 -1.03 0.55
N CYS A 46 -0.99 -0.04 1.43
CA CYS A 46 -0.47 1.32 1.22
C CYS A 46 0.66 1.60 2.21
N HIS A 47 1.65 2.42 1.83
CA HIS A 47 2.73 2.80 2.75
C HIS A 47 2.18 3.39 4.07
N TYR A 48 1.27 4.36 3.99
CA TYR A 48 0.57 4.91 5.14
C TYR A 48 -0.91 4.55 5.13
N LEU A 49 -1.51 4.43 6.31
CA LEU A 49 -2.95 4.55 6.44
C LEU A 49 -3.41 5.96 6.02
N PRO A 50 -4.56 6.08 5.34
CA PRO A 50 -5.14 7.37 4.96
C PRO A 50 -5.71 8.16 6.16
N ILE A 51 -5.48 7.67 7.37
CA ILE A 51 -5.92 8.24 8.64
C ILE A 51 -4.70 8.29 9.56
N SER A 52 -4.43 9.47 10.12
CA SER A 52 -3.35 9.71 11.06
C SER A 52 -3.90 9.72 12.50
N PRO A 53 -3.25 9.04 13.43
CA PRO A 53 -3.56 9.13 14.84
C PRO A 53 -2.82 10.29 15.50
N GLU A 54 -3.51 11.06 16.33
CA GLU A 54 -2.95 12.10 17.18
C GLU A 54 -3.26 11.78 18.65
N LEU A 55 -2.28 11.96 19.51
CA LEU A 55 -2.38 11.67 20.94
C LEU A 55 -2.83 12.93 21.69
N VAL A 56 -3.95 12.84 22.39
CA VAL A 56 -4.46 13.92 23.24
C VAL A 56 -3.73 13.88 24.58
N THR A 57 -2.68 14.69 24.72
CA THR A 57 -1.98 14.83 26.01
C THR A 57 -2.77 15.74 26.95
N SER A 58 -3.70 15.17 27.74
CA SER A 58 -3.99 15.54 29.15
C SER A 58 -5.11 14.68 29.77
N PRO A 59 -4.82 13.82 30.76
CA PRO A 59 -5.78 13.45 31.79
C PRO A 59 -5.75 14.53 32.88
N GLY A 60 -6.59 15.57 32.80
CA GLY A 60 -6.66 16.56 33.88
C GLY A 60 -7.22 17.96 33.61
N ALA A 61 -7.76 18.26 32.42
CA ALA A 61 -8.47 19.51 32.21
C ALA A 61 -9.97 19.29 32.47
N THR A 62 -10.43 19.62 33.67
CA THR A 62 -11.86 19.78 33.96
C THR A 62 -12.41 20.82 32.98
N LEU A 63 -13.37 20.44 32.14
CA LEU A 63 -14.21 21.39 31.42
C LEU A 63 -14.81 22.37 32.45
N PRO A 64 -14.91 23.68 32.16
CA PRO A 64 -15.69 24.56 33.02
C PRO A 64 -17.12 24.02 33.04
N SER A 65 -17.61 23.60 34.21
CA SER A 65 -18.99 23.20 34.37
C SER A 65 -19.87 24.41 34.06
N LEU A 66 -20.54 24.38 32.90
CA LEU A 66 -21.72 25.20 32.71
C LEU A 66 -22.84 24.52 33.52
N ASP A 67 -23.16 25.11 34.66
CA ASP A 67 -24.27 24.70 35.50
C ASP A 67 -25.55 24.52 34.66
N GLY A 68 -26.05 23.29 34.59
CA GLY A 68 -27.29 22.97 33.87
C GLY A 68 -27.49 21.47 33.73
N ALA A 69 -28.30 20.91 34.62
CA ALA A 69 -28.62 19.48 34.73
C ALA A 69 -28.92 18.76 33.40
N VAL A 70 -28.17 17.69 33.12
CA VAL A 70 -28.59 16.61 32.20
C VAL A 70 -28.03 15.27 32.71
N ALA A 71 -28.87 14.25 32.62
CA ALA A 71 -28.76 12.91 33.16
C ALA A 71 -27.41 12.18 32.95
N GLU A 72 -27.06 11.34 33.93
CA GLU A 72 -25.99 10.34 33.88
C GLU A 72 -26.22 9.36 32.71
N ALA A 73 -25.65 9.68 31.55
CA ALA A 73 -25.31 8.68 30.55
C ALA A 73 -23.95 8.09 30.92
N GLU A 74 -23.84 6.77 30.96
CA GLU A 74 -22.56 6.06 31.17
C GLU A 74 -21.47 6.65 30.27
N ALA A 75 -20.51 7.36 30.87
CA ALA A 75 -19.41 7.98 30.15
C ALA A 75 -18.52 6.88 29.57
N LYS A 76 -18.58 6.67 28.25
CA LYS A 76 -17.59 5.84 27.54
C LYS A 76 -16.19 6.35 27.91
N PRO A 77 -15.23 5.46 28.23
CA PRO A 77 -13.85 5.88 28.48
C PRO A 77 -13.37 6.66 27.25
N VAL A 78 -12.97 7.91 27.47
CA VAL A 78 -12.51 8.80 26.40
C VAL A 78 -11.17 8.25 25.92
N SER A 79 -11.16 7.73 24.70
CA SER A 79 -9.95 7.26 24.04
C SER A 79 -8.93 8.41 23.95
N PRO A 80 -7.65 8.19 24.25
CA PRO A 80 -6.63 9.23 24.14
C PRO A 80 -6.27 9.55 22.68
N TRP A 81 -6.88 8.86 21.71
CA TRP A 81 -6.58 8.96 20.30
C TRP A 81 -7.63 9.80 19.56
N LEU A 82 -7.14 10.78 18.81
CA LEU A 82 -7.91 11.51 17.82
C LEU A 82 -7.49 11.05 16.43
N LEU A 83 -8.44 10.60 15.62
CA LEU A 83 -8.19 10.14 14.25
C LEU A 83 -8.56 11.23 13.24
N ALA A 84 -7.58 11.66 12.45
CA ALA A 84 -7.75 12.68 11.42
C ALA A 84 -7.37 12.16 10.02
N PRO A 85 -8.01 12.63 8.94
CA PRO A 85 -7.61 12.28 7.58
C PRO A 85 -6.15 12.67 7.30
N ARG A 86 -5.35 11.73 6.82
CA ARG A 86 -3.96 11.99 6.42
C ARG A 86 -3.93 12.77 5.11
N ARG A 87 -3.15 13.86 5.07
CA ARG A 87 -2.92 14.63 3.84
C ARG A 87 -1.85 13.97 2.96
N GLY A 88 -1.99 14.12 1.64
CA GLY A 88 -1.10 13.51 0.64
C GLY A 88 -1.72 12.27 -0.01
N HIS A 89 -1.29 11.95 -1.24
CA HIS A 89 -1.82 10.84 -2.05
C HIS A 89 -3.36 10.83 -2.18
N THR A 90 -4.00 12.00 -2.18
CA THR A 90 -5.47 12.15 -2.19
C THR A 90 -6.12 11.47 -3.38
N THR A 91 -5.49 11.51 -4.56
CA THR A 91 -5.96 10.81 -5.76
C THR A 91 -6.00 9.30 -5.57
N MET A 92 -4.93 8.71 -5.03
CA MET A 92 -4.88 7.27 -4.75
C MET A 92 -5.95 6.88 -3.72
N THR A 93 -6.01 7.62 -2.60
CA THR A 93 -6.97 7.35 -1.53
C THR A 93 -8.41 7.50 -2.00
N SER A 94 -8.72 8.52 -2.81
CA SER A 94 -10.05 8.72 -3.42
C SER A 94 -10.39 7.58 -4.40
N GLY A 95 -9.44 7.16 -5.22
CA GLY A 95 -9.59 6.01 -6.12
C GLY A 95 -9.96 4.73 -5.38
N ILE A 96 -9.21 4.40 -4.31
CA ILE A 96 -9.49 3.26 -3.42
C ILE A 96 -10.89 3.39 -2.82
N ARG A 97 -11.21 4.53 -2.18
CA ARG A 97 -12.51 4.77 -1.55
C ARG A 97 -13.69 4.64 -2.52
N SER A 98 -13.53 5.03 -3.77
CA SER A 98 -14.59 4.91 -4.80
C SER A 98 -15.05 3.47 -5.04
N LEU A 99 -14.19 2.48 -4.77
CA LEU A 99 -14.51 1.06 -4.91
C LEU A 99 -15.46 0.54 -3.82
N SER A 100 -15.68 1.30 -2.74
CA SER A 100 -16.57 0.91 -1.63
C SER A 100 -18.03 0.75 -2.07
N THR A 101 -18.39 1.40 -3.18
CA THR A 101 -19.69 1.23 -3.86
C THR A 101 -19.99 -0.22 -4.24
N THR A 102 -18.97 -1.02 -4.54
CA THR A 102 -19.11 -2.37 -5.09
C THR A 102 -18.39 -3.45 -4.28
N HIS A 103 -17.33 -3.11 -3.54
CA HIS A 103 -16.48 -4.08 -2.86
C HIS A 103 -16.27 -3.73 -1.39
N GLU A 104 -16.15 -4.76 -0.55
CA GLU A 104 -15.61 -4.61 0.79
C GLU A 104 -14.10 -4.36 0.71
N GLN A 105 -13.59 -3.48 1.57
CA GLN A 105 -12.20 -3.05 1.52
C GLN A 105 -11.54 -3.17 2.89
N LEU A 106 -10.32 -3.71 2.90
CA LEU A 106 -9.39 -3.59 4.01
C LEU A 106 -8.19 -2.78 3.57
N ILE A 107 -7.93 -1.65 4.20
CA ILE A 107 -6.74 -0.84 3.94
C ILE A 107 -5.71 -1.13 5.04
N VAL A 108 -4.61 -1.74 4.64
CA VAL A 108 -3.46 -2.08 5.49
C VAL A 108 -2.37 -1.04 5.23
N GLY A 109 -1.87 -0.41 6.30
CA GLY A 109 -0.84 0.63 6.18
C GLY A 109 -0.12 0.93 7.47
N TRP A 110 1.05 1.54 7.38
CA TRP A 110 1.75 2.03 8.57
C TRP A 110 0.98 3.19 9.20
N THR A 111 0.93 3.22 10.53
CA THR A 111 0.28 4.28 11.31
C THR A 111 0.88 5.66 11.04
N GLY A 112 2.16 5.69 10.64
CA GLY A 112 2.97 6.89 10.62
C GLY A 112 3.53 7.22 12.00
N GLU A 113 4.24 8.34 12.08
CA GLU A 113 4.71 8.89 13.34
C GLU A 113 3.53 9.44 14.16
N PHE A 114 3.60 9.26 15.48
CA PHE A 114 2.60 9.79 16.41
C PHE A 114 2.96 11.22 16.81
N ARG A 115 1.94 12.06 16.96
CA ARG A 115 2.09 13.47 17.36
C ARG A 115 1.12 13.82 18.47
N THR A 116 1.51 14.74 19.35
CA THR A 116 0.62 15.24 20.40
C THR A 116 -0.25 16.39 19.87
N VAL A 117 -1.53 16.41 20.22
CA VAL A 117 -2.45 17.48 19.77
C VAL A 117 -2.05 18.85 20.34
N ALA A 118 -1.50 18.88 21.55
CA ALA A 118 -1.22 20.14 22.26
C ALA A 118 -0.03 20.92 21.66
N ASN A 119 1.04 20.21 21.28
CA ASN A 119 2.32 20.82 20.92
C ASN A 119 2.90 20.32 19.59
N ASP A 120 2.24 19.38 18.91
CA ASP A 120 2.78 18.67 17.73
C ASP A 120 4.09 17.91 17.99
N ASP A 121 4.34 17.53 19.26
CA ASP A 121 5.55 16.83 19.66
C ASP A 121 5.54 15.39 19.12
N ARG A 122 6.67 14.95 18.55
CA ARG A 122 6.81 13.58 18.04
C ARG A 122 6.85 12.59 19.19
N VAL A 123 5.96 11.61 19.16
CA VAL A 123 5.91 10.49 20.09
C VAL A 123 6.48 9.25 19.39
N SER A 124 7.43 8.59 20.06
CA SER A 124 8.06 7.38 19.55
C SER A 124 7.07 6.21 19.55
N SER A 125 6.98 5.48 18.43
CA SER A 125 6.15 4.27 18.33
C SER A 125 6.58 3.22 19.37
N ASP A 126 7.88 3.17 19.67
CA ASP A 126 8.50 2.23 20.60
C ASP A 126 8.14 2.53 22.06
N SER A 127 7.72 3.77 22.35
CA SER A 127 7.32 4.19 23.69
C SER A 127 5.85 3.91 24.03
N LEU A 128 5.03 3.52 23.05
CA LEU A 128 3.61 3.23 23.26
C LEU A 128 3.42 1.87 23.93
N SER A 129 2.57 1.84 24.97
CA SER A 129 2.24 0.60 25.66
C SER A 129 1.40 -0.33 24.78
N HIS A 130 1.39 -1.63 25.08
CA HIS A 130 0.50 -2.58 24.41
C HIS A 130 -0.99 -2.21 24.55
N GLU A 131 -1.37 -1.58 25.66
CA GLU A 131 -2.74 -1.10 25.88
C GLU A 131 -3.09 0.08 24.97
N ASP A 132 -2.16 1.02 24.79
CA ASP A 132 -2.34 2.16 23.88
C ASP A 132 -2.49 1.69 22.43
N ARG A 133 -1.65 0.72 22.01
CA ARG A 133 -1.72 0.10 20.67
C ARG A 133 -3.05 -0.62 20.47
N ALA A 134 -3.49 -1.41 21.45
CA ALA A 134 -4.76 -2.13 21.39
C ALA A 134 -5.96 -1.18 21.38
N THR A 135 -5.88 -0.05 22.09
CA THR A 135 -6.91 0.99 22.07
C THR A 135 -6.97 1.65 20.70
N LEU A 136 -5.82 2.01 20.12
CA LEU A 136 -5.77 2.59 18.78
C LEU A 136 -6.30 1.64 17.70
N GLU A 137 -6.00 0.34 17.79
CA GLU A 137 -6.54 -0.67 16.87
C GLU A 137 -8.07 -0.76 16.95
N LYS A 138 -8.66 -0.60 18.14
CA LYS A 138 -10.12 -0.51 18.30
C LYS A 138 -10.68 0.75 17.65
N GLU A 139 -10.03 1.89 17.81
CA GLU A 139 -10.44 3.14 17.16
C GLU A 139 -10.44 3.01 15.63
N TYR A 140 -9.38 2.41 15.06
CA TYR A 140 -9.33 2.13 13.62
C TYR A 140 -10.43 1.19 13.14
N ALA A 141 -10.82 0.22 13.96
CA ALA A 141 -11.89 -0.73 13.64
C ALA A 141 -13.29 -0.07 13.69
N SER A 142 -13.48 0.98 14.49
CA SER A 142 -14.74 1.73 14.59
C SER A 142 -14.79 3.02 13.76
N TYR A 143 -13.67 3.42 13.14
CA TYR A 143 -13.58 4.68 12.40
C TYR A 143 -14.43 4.67 11.13
N ASN A 144 -15.33 5.65 11.02
CA ASN A 144 -16.11 5.92 9.81
C ASN A 144 -15.82 7.36 9.32
N SER A 145 -15.61 7.53 8.01
CA SER A 145 -15.20 8.82 7.42
C SER A 145 -16.20 9.96 7.59
N THR A 146 -17.46 9.65 7.94
CA THR A 146 -18.53 10.63 8.18
C THR A 146 -18.22 11.60 9.31
N ASP A 147 -17.33 11.21 10.23
CA ASP A 147 -17.10 11.95 11.48
C ASP A 147 -16.03 13.06 11.35
N ALA A 148 -15.34 13.18 10.21
CA ALA A 148 -14.07 13.93 10.14
C ALA A 148 -13.94 14.99 9.03
N GLY A 149 -15.04 15.56 8.53
CA GLY A 149 -15.01 16.73 7.61
C GLY A 149 -14.29 16.51 6.26
N ALA A 150 -13.90 15.27 5.95
CA ALA A 150 -13.48 14.84 4.62
C ALA A 150 -14.72 14.64 3.73
N VAL A 151 -14.51 14.52 2.42
CA VAL A 151 -15.57 14.05 1.50
C VAL A 151 -16.10 12.74 2.08
N ALA A 152 -17.37 12.73 2.49
CA ALA A 152 -17.98 11.57 3.11
C ALA A 152 -17.91 10.40 2.13
N ASP A 153 -17.33 9.27 2.54
CA ASP A 153 -17.37 8.06 1.75
C ASP A 153 -18.85 7.64 1.61
N GLU A 154 -19.26 7.17 0.44
CA GLU A 154 -20.67 6.77 0.21
C GLU A 154 -21.05 5.54 1.05
N HIS A 155 -20.07 4.66 1.31
CA HIS A 155 -20.22 3.41 2.06
C HIS A 155 -19.07 3.19 3.07
N PRO A 156 -18.98 4.02 4.13
CA PRO A 156 -17.89 3.95 5.10
C PRO A 156 -17.85 2.60 5.84
N GLU A 157 -18.99 1.95 6.04
CA GLU A 157 -19.12 0.65 6.71
C GLU A 157 -18.40 -0.50 5.98
N ARG A 158 -18.09 -0.31 4.69
CA ARG A 158 -17.38 -1.28 3.85
C ARG A 158 -15.87 -1.10 3.86
N ILE A 159 -15.35 -0.06 4.51
CA ILE A 159 -13.93 0.22 4.59
C ILE A 159 -13.44 -0.04 6.01
N LYS A 160 -12.46 -0.93 6.14
CA LYS A 160 -11.79 -1.23 7.40
C LYS A 160 -10.32 -0.86 7.31
N TYR A 161 -9.73 -0.49 8.44
CA TYR A 161 -8.32 -0.10 8.52
C TYR A 161 -7.57 -1.07 9.41
N LYS A 162 -6.40 -1.52 8.96
CA LYS A 162 -5.48 -2.35 9.73
C LYS A 162 -4.14 -1.64 9.84
N PRO A 163 -3.74 -1.20 11.05
CA PRO A 163 -2.42 -0.62 11.24
C PRO A 163 -1.33 -1.68 11.15
N VAL A 164 -0.22 -1.30 10.53
CA VAL A 164 1.05 -2.00 10.60
C VAL A 164 1.95 -1.22 11.55
N TRP A 165 2.46 -1.90 12.57
CA TRP A 165 3.37 -1.30 13.53
C TRP A 165 4.81 -1.50 13.07
N LEU A 166 5.57 -0.41 13.04
CA LEU A 166 7.00 -0.42 12.75
C LEU A 166 7.73 0.25 13.91
N ASP A 167 8.87 -0.32 14.28
CA ASP A 167 9.81 0.33 15.20
C ASP A 167 10.37 1.59 14.55
N ASP A 168 10.67 2.63 15.34
CA ASP A 168 11.08 3.93 14.80
C ASP A 168 12.32 3.83 13.90
N ALA A 169 13.30 3.01 14.29
CA ALA A 169 14.51 2.76 13.52
C ALA A 169 14.22 2.04 12.19
N VAL A 170 13.25 1.12 12.17
CA VAL A 170 12.84 0.41 10.95
C VAL A 170 12.07 1.36 10.04
N ALA A 171 11.16 2.16 10.59
CA ALA A 171 10.38 3.12 9.81
C ALA A 171 11.28 4.19 9.16
N ALA A 172 12.21 4.76 9.92
CA ALA A 172 13.19 5.71 9.42
C ALA A 172 14.12 5.07 8.38
N GLY A 173 14.66 3.88 8.66
CA GLY A 173 15.54 3.18 7.71
C GLY A 173 14.83 2.74 6.42
N HIS A 174 13.55 2.40 6.49
CA HIS A 174 12.71 2.05 5.34
C HIS A 174 12.38 3.28 4.50
N TYR A 175 11.77 4.31 5.09
CA TYR A 175 11.22 5.44 4.35
C TYR A 175 12.26 6.52 4.06
N GLU A 176 12.83 7.12 5.10
CA GLU A 176 13.85 8.17 4.98
C GLU A 176 15.15 7.61 4.41
N GLY A 177 15.53 6.41 4.82
CA GLY A 177 16.68 5.68 4.32
C GLY A 177 16.44 5.16 2.90
N TYR A 178 15.94 3.94 2.75
CA TYR A 178 15.97 3.27 1.45
C TYR A 178 15.02 3.88 0.41
N CYS A 179 13.78 4.19 0.78
CA CYS A 179 12.79 4.71 -0.17
C CYS A 179 13.23 6.06 -0.75
N LYS A 180 13.59 7.04 0.09
CA LYS A 180 13.89 8.40 -0.39
C LYS A 180 15.32 8.63 -0.85
N THR A 181 16.30 7.87 -0.36
CA THR A 181 17.70 8.04 -0.83
C THR A 181 18.06 7.10 -1.98
N THR A 182 17.37 5.97 -2.13
CA THR A 182 17.74 4.94 -3.11
C THR A 182 16.67 4.78 -4.20
N LEU A 183 15.44 4.38 -3.83
CA LEU A 183 14.41 4.07 -4.83
C LEU A 183 13.90 5.32 -5.54
N TRP A 184 13.50 6.35 -4.78
CA TRP A 184 12.90 7.55 -5.35
C TRP A 184 13.84 8.29 -6.31
N PRO A 185 15.12 8.58 -5.97
CA PRO A 185 16.03 9.25 -6.90
C PRO A 185 16.27 8.42 -8.16
N LEU A 186 16.47 7.11 -8.01
CA LEU A 186 16.69 6.19 -9.13
C LEU A 186 15.48 6.13 -10.08
N PHE A 187 14.27 6.04 -9.53
CA PHE A 187 13.02 5.97 -10.30
C PHE A 187 12.75 7.27 -11.05
N HIS A 188 13.29 8.39 -10.56
CA HIS A 188 13.17 9.72 -11.18
C HIS A 188 14.44 10.16 -11.94
N TYR A 189 15.34 9.24 -12.27
CA TYR A 189 16.55 9.52 -13.06
C TYR A 189 17.51 10.54 -12.42
N LEU A 190 17.45 10.70 -11.09
CA LEU A 190 18.33 11.59 -10.32
C LEU A 190 19.62 10.85 -9.93
N LEU A 191 20.38 10.42 -10.95
CA LEU A 191 21.61 9.62 -10.82
C LEU A 191 22.83 10.39 -10.28
N TRP A 192 22.73 11.71 -10.14
CA TRP A 192 23.77 12.56 -9.56
C TRP A 192 23.76 12.54 -8.02
N GLN A 193 22.69 12.04 -7.42
CA GLN A 193 22.68 11.69 -6.01
C GLN A 193 23.45 10.38 -5.90
N ASP A 194 24.39 10.30 -4.96
CA ASP A 194 25.38 9.24 -4.78
C ASP A 194 24.78 7.86 -4.38
N VAL A 195 23.73 7.39 -5.08
CA VAL A 195 22.98 6.15 -4.81
C VAL A 195 23.85 4.88 -4.88
N ALA A 196 25.08 4.99 -5.40
CA ALA A 196 25.99 3.87 -5.62
C ALA A 196 27.29 3.92 -4.79
N THR A 197 27.62 5.04 -4.13
CA THR A 197 28.96 5.25 -3.54
C THR A 197 29.04 4.89 -2.05
N GLU A 198 27.93 4.65 -1.35
CA GLU A 198 27.90 4.32 0.09
C GLU A 198 27.28 2.93 0.41
N ILE A 199 27.82 1.87 -0.20
CA ILE A 199 27.33 0.48 -0.09
C ILE A 199 26.99 0.03 1.36
N PRO A 200 27.80 0.31 2.41
CA PRO A 200 27.49 -0.11 3.77
C PRO A 200 26.19 0.49 4.34
N VAL A 201 25.87 1.73 3.96
CA VAL A 201 24.65 2.43 4.37
C VAL A 201 23.43 1.87 3.63
N HIS A 202 23.61 1.50 2.35
CA HIS A 202 22.55 0.86 1.56
C HIS A 202 22.15 -0.51 2.10
N ASP A 203 23.08 -1.31 2.59
CA ASP A 203 22.74 -2.62 3.15
C ASP A 203 21.95 -2.51 4.46
N GLN A 204 22.28 -1.54 5.32
CA GLN A 204 21.54 -1.28 6.55
C GLN A 204 20.12 -0.77 6.26
N THR A 205 19.99 0.21 5.37
CA THR A 205 18.69 0.78 4.98
C THR A 205 17.85 -0.24 4.19
N PHE A 206 18.46 -1.08 3.36
CA PHE A 206 17.76 -2.20 2.70
C PHE A 206 17.27 -3.25 3.71
N SER A 207 18.03 -3.53 4.77
CA SER A 207 17.55 -4.42 5.84
C SER A 207 16.31 -3.85 6.52
N ALA A 208 16.27 -2.54 6.81
CA ALA A 208 15.07 -1.88 7.33
C ALA A 208 13.91 -1.95 6.31
N TYR A 209 14.20 -1.74 5.03
CA TYR A 209 13.20 -1.86 3.96
C TYR A 209 12.56 -3.26 3.90
N ARG A 210 13.39 -4.31 3.99
CA ARG A 210 12.94 -5.71 4.07
C ARG A 210 12.10 -5.97 5.32
N LYS A 211 12.54 -5.50 6.50
CA LYS A 211 11.80 -5.68 7.77
C LYS A 211 10.42 -5.02 7.72
N ALA A 212 10.33 -3.81 7.17
CA ALA A 212 9.04 -3.15 7.00
C ALA A 212 8.13 -3.94 6.03
N ASN A 213 8.64 -4.37 4.88
CA ASN A 213 7.86 -5.21 3.94
C ASN A 213 7.40 -6.52 4.60
N GLN A 214 8.22 -7.13 5.46
CA GLN A 214 7.85 -8.34 6.21
C GLN A 214 6.73 -8.06 7.20
N ALA A 215 6.78 -6.96 7.95
CA ALA A 215 5.70 -6.58 8.88
C ALA A 215 4.36 -6.36 8.15
N PHE A 216 4.40 -5.79 6.95
CA PHE A 216 3.24 -5.71 6.08
C PHE A 216 2.74 -7.08 5.62
N ALA A 217 3.65 -7.98 5.23
CA ALA A 217 3.29 -9.33 4.81
C ALA A 217 2.60 -10.08 5.96
N ASP A 218 3.16 -10.02 7.16
CA ASP A 218 2.63 -10.68 8.36
C ASP A 218 1.23 -10.14 8.70
N ALA A 219 1.05 -8.81 8.67
CA ALA A 219 -0.24 -8.17 8.94
C ALA A 219 -1.32 -8.53 7.91
N ILE A 220 -0.97 -8.60 6.62
CA ILE A 220 -1.91 -8.99 5.56
C ILE A 220 -2.25 -10.47 5.66
N LEU A 221 -1.26 -11.35 5.83
CA LEU A 221 -1.47 -12.80 5.93
C LEU A 221 -2.38 -13.18 7.10
N ALA A 222 -2.31 -12.43 8.21
CA ALA A 222 -3.21 -12.62 9.36
C ALA A 222 -4.69 -12.29 9.06
N GLU A 223 -4.96 -11.44 8.06
CA GLU A 223 -6.31 -10.96 7.70
C GLU A 223 -6.85 -11.54 6.39
N LEU A 224 -5.99 -12.21 5.64
CA LEU A 224 -6.26 -12.69 4.29
C LEU A 224 -7.22 -13.87 4.31
N ARG A 225 -8.23 -13.84 3.45
CA ARG A 225 -9.20 -14.91 3.27
C ARG A 225 -9.07 -15.53 1.88
N PRO A 226 -9.43 -16.81 1.69
CA PRO A 226 -9.52 -17.39 0.35
C PRO A 226 -10.40 -16.54 -0.57
N GLY A 227 -9.89 -16.20 -1.75
CA GLY A 227 -10.60 -15.38 -2.73
C GLY A 227 -10.40 -13.88 -2.60
N ASP A 228 -9.71 -13.38 -1.57
CA ASP A 228 -9.37 -11.96 -1.44
C ASP A 228 -8.42 -11.52 -2.56
N LEU A 229 -8.64 -10.31 -3.08
CA LEU A 229 -7.73 -9.64 -4.01
C LEU A 229 -6.81 -8.72 -3.21
N VAL A 230 -5.51 -8.97 -3.25
CA VAL A 230 -4.52 -8.07 -2.64
C VAL A 230 -4.03 -7.07 -3.69
N TRP A 231 -4.13 -5.78 -3.40
CA TRP A 231 -3.64 -4.71 -4.25
C TRP A 231 -2.58 -3.87 -3.53
N ILE A 232 -1.35 -3.95 -3.99
CA ILE A 232 -0.18 -3.30 -3.38
C ILE A 232 0.11 -1.99 -4.11
N HIS A 233 0.39 -0.94 -3.36
CA HIS A 233 0.60 0.39 -3.91
C HIS A 233 2.03 0.90 -3.68
N ASP A 234 2.66 1.26 -4.80
CA ASP A 234 3.89 2.04 -4.93
C ASP A 234 5.21 1.36 -4.52
N TYR A 235 6.31 2.08 -4.76
CA TYR A 235 7.69 1.61 -4.57
C TYR A 235 8.09 1.31 -3.11
N HIS A 236 7.26 1.68 -2.13
CA HIS A 236 7.51 1.41 -0.71
C HIS A 236 7.42 -0.09 -0.36
N LEU A 237 6.69 -0.86 -1.17
CA LEU A 237 6.28 -2.23 -0.87
C LEU A 237 6.66 -3.23 -1.99
N LEU A 238 7.79 -3.02 -2.68
CA LEU A 238 8.15 -3.83 -3.85
C LEU A 238 8.54 -5.29 -3.49
N LEU A 239 8.90 -5.57 -2.23
CA LEU A 239 9.22 -6.94 -1.79
C LEU A 239 7.98 -7.72 -1.33
N LEU A 240 6.92 -6.98 -0.97
CA LEU A 240 5.69 -7.53 -0.41
C LEU A 240 5.03 -8.60 -1.30
N PRO A 241 4.94 -8.48 -2.65
CA PRO A 241 4.25 -9.50 -3.45
C PRO A 241 4.89 -10.88 -3.33
N ARG A 242 6.21 -10.97 -3.32
CA ARG A 242 6.94 -12.25 -3.15
C ARG A 242 6.78 -12.82 -1.75
N MET A 243 6.79 -11.98 -0.73
CA MET A 243 6.58 -12.39 0.67
C MET A 243 5.17 -12.96 0.87
N LEU A 244 4.15 -12.28 0.33
CA LEU A 244 2.77 -12.78 0.36
C LEU A 244 2.60 -14.07 -0.43
N ARG A 245 3.22 -14.19 -1.60
CA ARG A 245 3.18 -15.42 -2.40
C ARG A 245 3.75 -16.63 -1.65
N HIS A 246 4.74 -16.41 -0.79
CA HIS A 246 5.32 -17.49 0.03
C HIS A 246 4.35 -17.98 1.11
N GLY A 247 3.64 -17.06 1.78
CA GLY A 247 2.64 -17.41 2.81
C GLY A 247 1.28 -17.83 2.25
N ALA A 248 0.90 -17.33 1.07
CA ALA A 248 -0.35 -17.60 0.39
C ALA A 248 -0.12 -17.83 -1.12
N PRO A 249 0.27 -19.06 -1.51
CA PRO A 249 0.61 -19.40 -2.89
C PRO A 249 -0.48 -19.12 -3.91
N ASP A 250 -1.75 -19.20 -3.49
CA ASP A 250 -2.93 -19.03 -4.36
C ASP A 250 -3.52 -17.61 -4.31
N ALA A 251 -2.93 -16.67 -3.55
CA ALA A 251 -3.46 -15.32 -3.43
C ALA A 251 -3.45 -14.57 -4.78
N HIS A 252 -4.49 -13.79 -5.05
CA HIS A 252 -4.51 -12.89 -6.20
C HIS A 252 -3.83 -11.58 -5.80
N ILE A 253 -2.67 -11.29 -6.39
CA ILE A 253 -1.82 -10.16 -5.99
C ILE A 253 -1.60 -9.23 -7.18
N GLY A 254 -2.04 -7.99 -7.06
CA GLY A 254 -1.71 -6.89 -7.95
C GLY A 254 -0.70 -5.93 -7.30
N LEU A 255 0.17 -5.34 -8.10
CA LEU A 255 1.06 -4.24 -7.71
C LEU A 255 0.83 -3.07 -8.67
N PHE A 256 0.60 -1.88 -8.16
CA PHE A 256 0.53 -0.66 -8.95
C PHE A 256 1.62 0.31 -8.51
N VAL A 257 2.54 0.65 -9.41
CA VAL A 257 3.62 1.61 -9.16
C VAL A 257 3.16 2.98 -9.63
N HIS A 258 3.02 3.93 -8.68
CA HIS A 258 2.49 5.27 -8.95
C HIS A 258 3.55 6.23 -9.47
N THR A 259 4.81 5.98 -9.10
CA THR A 259 5.98 6.69 -9.60
C THR A 259 6.37 6.22 -11.01
N PRO A 260 7.16 7.03 -11.75
CA PRO A 260 7.80 6.54 -12.96
C PRO A 260 8.65 5.31 -12.65
N PHE A 261 8.68 4.35 -13.57
CA PHE A 261 9.63 3.25 -13.50
C PHE A 261 10.85 3.58 -14.38
N PRO A 262 12.09 3.39 -13.92
CA PRO A 262 13.26 3.75 -14.70
C PRO A 262 13.49 2.78 -15.86
N SER A 263 14.22 3.22 -16.88
CA SER A 263 14.66 2.35 -17.98
C SER A 263 15.57 1.24 -17.44
N SER A 264 15.71 0.14 -18.19
CA SER A 264 16.58 -0.97 -17.79
C SER A 264 18.05 -0.53 -17.56
N GLU A 265 18.52 0.48 -18.30
CA GLU A 265 19.87 1.07 -18.15
C GLU A 265 20.07 1.81 -16.83
N VAL A 266 19.02 2.43 -16.31
CA VAL A 266 19.03 3.13 -15.02
C VAL A 266 18.74 2.17 -13.89
N PHE A 267 17.80 1.25 -14.07
CA PHE A 267 17.41 0.27 -13.06
C PHE A 267 18.57 -0.65 -12.66
N ARG A 268 19.45 -1.00 -13.60
CA ARG A 268 20.63 -1.85 -13.32
C ARG A 268 21.67 -1.19 -12.41
N CYS A 269 21.61 0.12 -12.20
CA CYS A 269 22.44 0.84 -11.22
C CYS A 269 22.01 0.57 -9.77
N LEU A 270 20.80 0.02 -9.55
CA LEU A 270 20.31 -0.33 -8.21
C LEU A 270 21.10 -1.53 -7.65
N PRO A 271 21.80 -1.40 -6.50
CA PRO A 271 22.61 -2.48 -5.94
C PRO A 271 21.82 -3.77 -5.66
N ARG A 272 20.57 -3.64 -5.21
CA ARG A 272 19.65 -4.74 -4.84
C ARG A 272 18.57 -4.98 -5.89
N ARG A 273 18.89 -4.75 -7.17
CA ARG A 273 17.94 -4.85 -8.28
C ARG A 273 17.26 -6.21 -8.39
N THR A 274 18.01 -7.30 -8.15
CA THR A 274 17.50 -8.67 -8.28
C THR A 274 16.44 -8.92 -7.22
N GLU A 275 16.73 -8.56 -5.96
CA GLU A 275 15.79 -8.72 -4.85
C GLU A 275 14.52 -7.90 -5.06
N ILE A 276 14.64 -6.67 -5.58
CA ILE A 276 13.49 -5.80 -5.88
C ILE A 276 12.64 -6.40 -7.01
N LEU A 277 13.26 -6.84 -8.11
CA LEU A 277 12.53 -7.51 -9.20
C LEU A 277 11.86 -8.80 -8.72
N ASP A 278 12.59 -9.67 -8.03
CA ASP A 278 12.05 -10.91 -7.47
C ASP A 278 10.87 -10.65 -6.54
N GLY A 279 10.95 -9.56 -5.76
CA GLY A 279 9.86 -9.01 -4.97
C GLY A 279 8.59 -8.73 -5.80
N MET A 280 8.74 -7.94 -6.86
CA MET A 280 7.65 -7.55 -7.76
C MET A 280 7.06 -8.75 -8.51
N LEU A 281 7.90 -9.70 -8.93
CA LEU A 281 7.52 -10.91 -9.66
C LEU A 281 6.67 -11.90 -8.84
N GLY A 282 6.46 -11.63 -7.54
CA GLY A 282 5.45 -12.34 -6.73
C GLY A 282 4.00 -11.99 -7.09
N ALA A 283 3.77 -10.85 -7.75
CA ALA A 283 2.46 -10.41 -8.19
C ALA A 283 1.98 -11.18 -9.43
N ASN A 284 0.67 -11.37 -9.55
CA ASN A 284 0.03 -11.84 -10.77
C ASN A 284 0.01 -10.74 -11.84
N LEU A 285 -0.11 -9.49 -11.38
CA LEU A 285 -0.27 -8.30 -12.21
C LEU A 285 0.58 -7.16 -11.67
N VAL A 286 1.44 -6.56 -12.49
CA VAL A 286 2.12 -5.30 -12.17
C VAL A 286 1.67 -4.21 -13.15
N CYS A 287 1.27 -3.07 -12.62
CA CYS A 287 0.70 -1.95 -13.38
C CYS A 287 1.51 -0.67 -13.15
N PHE A 288 1.50 0.20 -14.17
CA PHE A 288 2.18 1.49 -14.16
C PHE A 288 1.25 2.60 -14.66
N GLN A 289 1.55 3.86 -14.29
CA GLN A 289 0.75 5.03 -14.65
C GLN A 289 0.69 5.33 -16.16
N ALA A 290 1.80 5.13 -16.87
CA ALA A 290 1.91 5.40 -18.30
C ALA A 290 2.69 4.28 -18.99
N ASN A 291 2.50 4.17 -20.31
CA ASN A 291 3.14 3.17 -21.14
C ASN A 291 4.67 3.27 -21.03
N LEU A 292 5.30 2.23 -20.50
CA LEU A 292 6.74 2.09 -20.40
C LEU A 292 7.21 1.17 -21.54
N LEU A 293 7.48 1.77 -22.70
CA LEU A 293 8.07 1.09 -23.87
C LEU A 293 9.51 0.53 -23.63
N LEU A 294 9.99 0.50 -22.39
CA LEU A 294 11.42 0.34 -22.07
C LEU A 294 11.80 -1.01 -21.42
N PHE A 295 10.87 -1.96 -21.32
CA PHE A 295 11.13 -3.33 -20.83
C PHE A 295 11.43 -4.36 -21.95
N ALA A 296 11.75 -3.90 -23.17
CA ALA A 296 12.02 -4.78 -24.31
C ALA A 296 13.11 -5.87 -24.11
N PRO A 297 14.14 -5.75 -23.24
CA PRO A 297 15.09 -6.84 -23.07
C PRO A 297 14.62 -7.95 -22.10
N PHE A 298 13.52 -7.77 -21.36
CA PHE A 298 12.99 -8.78 -20.43
C PHE A 298 11.67 -9.36 -20.99
N ARG A 299 11.82 -10.26 -21.97
CA ARG A 299 10.70 -10.91 -22.69
C ARG A 299 9.81 -11.70 -21.73
N LEU A 300 8.60 -11.19 -21.51
CA LEU A 300 7.37 -11.97 -21.46
C LEU A 300 6.31 -11.13 -22.20
N ASP A 301 5.58 -11.75 -23.12
CA ASP A 301 4.57 -11.09 -23.94
C ASP A 301 3.45 -10.51 -23.06
N VAL A 302 3.45 -9.20 -22.84
CA VAL A 302 2.37 -8.55 -22.11
C VAL A 302 2.11 -7.10 -22.51
N HIS A 303 0.84 -6.73 -22.34
CA HIS A 303 0.20 -5.48 -22.74
C HIS A 303 0.98 -4.24 -22.24
N PRO A 304 1.01 -3.11 -22.98
CA PRO A 304 1.88 -1.94 -22.73
C PRO A 304 1.84 -1.26 -21.34
N CYS A 305 0.92 -1.64 -20.45
CA CYS A 305 0.78 -1.07 -19.10
C CYS A 305 0.71 -2.13 -17.99
N VAL A 306 0.92 -3.41 -18.33
CA VAL A 306 0.54 -4.55 -17.51
C VAL A 306 1.63 -5.61 -17.65
N TRP A 307 2.19 -6.08 -16.54
CA TRP A 307 3.04 -7.26 -16.52
C TRP A 307 2.24 -8.44 -15.95
N VAL A 308 2.05 -9.50 -16.73
CA VAL A 308 1.37 -10.74 -16.33
C VAL A 308 2.35 -11.89 -16.54
N ARG A 309 2.51 -12.73 -15.52
CA ARG A 309 3.39 -13.89 -15.58
C ARG A 309 2.93 -14.89 -16.65
N GLY A 310 3.72 -15.09 -17.71
CA GLY A 310 3.81 -16.33 -18.47
C GLY A 310 5.03 -17.13 -18.01
N CYS A 311 4.93 -18.45 -17.86
CA CYS A 311 6.08 -19.29 -17.51
C CYS A 311 6.96 -19.50 -18.75
N ALA A 312 8.09 -18.79 -18.89
CA ALA A 312 9.25 -19.24 -19.66
C ALA A 312 10.53 -18.43 -19.34
N ALA A 313 11.60 -19.17 -19.03
CA ALA A 313 13.03 -18.86 -19.14
C ALA A 313 13.62 -17.67 -18.34
N TRP A 314 14.32 -18.00 -17.24
CA TRP A 314 15.29 -17.15 -16.55
C TRP A 314 16.57 -17.94 -16.23
N ASP A 315 17.07 -18.71 -17.21
CA ASP A 315 18.44 -19.26 -17.21
C ASP A 315 19.32 -18.43 -18.16
#